data_AF-A0A5C3NVR4-F1
#
_entry.id   AF-A0A5C3NVR4-F1
#
_cell.length_a   1.000
_cell.length_b   1.000
_cell.length_c   1.000
_cell.angle_alpha   90.00
_cell.angle_beta   90.00
_cell.angle_gamma   90.00
#
_symmetry.space_group_name_H-M   'P 1'
#
loop_
_entity.id
_entity.type
_entity.pdbx_description
1 polymer ?
#
loop_
_entity_poly.entity_id
_entity_poly.type
_entity_poly.pdbx_seq_one_letter_code
_entity_poly.pdbx_strand_id
1 'polypeptide(L)'
;MRWPSFLYDEKTHVKGKMRTGLFRSRFLLQCLLLIFCGPSAADNDYENGTQSQGTPPLVQRHNIKTITAEHLVYVACLARFLLSSAPRWKDRDGPWVGKEFADSLLHLLYRNTTFMNETLDWYDKQVFKNRFDEDEYGSDCEAAMLLVEEEEEHAQEEQRKLDAHIAREKRKEAAKARAAQEDDTLPVDDEQGGALPVDGEQGDALSQDGDS
;
A
#
# COMPACT_ATOMS: atom_id res chain seq x y z
N MET A 1 -26.62 27.63 -8.44
CA MET A 1 -25.84 28.15 -7.31
C MET A 1 -24.60 28.85 -7.83
N ARG A 2 -24.23 30.00 -7.28
CA ARG A 2 -22.95 30.65 -7.56
C ARG A 2 -21.95 30.22 -6.49
N TRP A 3 -20.76 29.80 -6.91
CA TRP A 3 -19.71 29.40 -5.99
C TRP A 3 -19.14 30.60 -5.21
N PRO A 4 -18.83 30.45 -3.92
CA PRO A 4 -18.20 31.52 -3.13
C PRO A 4 -16.86 31.94 -3.70
N SER A 5 -16.58 33.25 -3.67
CA SER A 5 -15.34 33.82 -4.21
C SER A 5 -14.08 33.29 -3.52
N PHE A 6 -14.15 32.94 -2.23
CA PHE A 6 -12.99 32.46 -1.48
C PHE A 6 -12.43 31.12 -1.97
N LEU A 7 -13.18 30.37 -2.78
CA LEU A 7 -12.70 29.14 -3.43
C LEU A 7 -11.80 29.42 -4.63
N TYR A 8 -11.86 30.64 -5.17
CA TYR A 8 -11.10 31.04 -6.34
C TYR A 8 -9.84 31.78 -5.93
N ASP A 9 -8.77 31.52 -6.66
CA ASP A 9 -7.61 32.41 -6.66
C ASP A 9 -7.88 33.59 -7.62
N GLU A 10 -7.93 34.80 -7.06
CA GLU A 10 -8.18 36.03 -7.80
C GLU A 10 -7.13 36.29 -8.89
N LYS A 11 -5.91 35.77 -8.72
CA LYS A 11 -4.80 35.98 -9.66
C LYS A 11 -4.88 35.08 -10.91
N THR A 12 -5.48 33.91 -10.78
CA THR A 12 -5.57 32.91 -11.86
C THR A 12 -6.98 32.80 -12.45
N HIS A 13 -7.94 33.57 -11.94
CA HIS A 13 -9.30 33.58 -12.45
C HIS A 13 -9.40 34.29 -13.80
N VAL A 14 -9.64 33.51 -14.87
CA VAL A 14 -9.91 34.05 -16.21
C VAL A 14 -11.42 34.26 -16.38
N LYS A 15 -11.83 35.51 -16.64
CA LYS A 15 -13.24 35.88 -16.90
C LYS A 15 -13.79 35.03 -18.05
N GLY A 16 -14.82 34.22 -17.77
CA GLY A 16 -15.46 33.31 -18.74
C GLY A 16 -15.10 31.83 -18.57
N LYS A 17 -14.08 31.49 -17.78
CA LYS A 17 -13.75 30.10 -17.42
C LYS A 17 -14.04 29.88 -15.94
N MET A 18 -15.18 29.26 -15.62
CA MET A 18 -15.59 29.00 -14.23
C MET A 18 -14.68 27.99 -13.48
N ARG A 19 -13.83 27.26 -14.20
CA ARG A 19 -12.92 26.23 -13.65
C ARG A 19 -11.53 26.76 -13.31
N THR A 20 -11.08 27.84 -13.95
CA THR A 20 -9.73 28.39 -13.73
C THR A 20 -9.65 29.05 -12.36
N GLY A 21 -8.69 28.59 -11.54
CA GLY A 21 -8.43 29.09 -10.20
C GLY A 21 -9.32 28.50 -9.11
N LEU A 22 -10.26 27.61 -9.43
CA LEU A 22 -11.12 26.96 -8.45
C LEU A 22 -10.31 25.98 -7.58
N PHE A 23 -10.55 25.99 -6.26
CA PHE A 23 -9.78 25.26 -5.25
C PHE A 23 -8.30 25.64 -5.15
N ARG A 24 -7.87 26.77 -5.75
CA ARG A 24 -6.47 27.24 -5.63
C ARG A 24 -6.31 28.51 -4.81
N SER A 25 -7.36 28.91 -4.09
CA SER A 25 -7.30 30.06 -3.20
C SER A 25 -6.25 29.88 -2.10
N ARG A 26 -5.42 30.91 -1.90
CA ARG A 26 -4.45 30.92 -0.80
C ARG A 26 -5.12 30.86 0.56
N PHE A 27 -6.31 31.45 0.70
CA PHE A 27 -7.08 31.40 1.94
C PHE A 27 -7.47 29.97 2.30
N LEU A 28 -7.96 29.20 1.31
CA LEU A 28 -8.33 27.80 1.52
C LEU A 28 -7.11 26.95 1.89
N LEU A 29 -5.96 27.21 1.27
CA LEU A 29 -4.69 26.56 1.62
C LEU A 29 -4.28 26.86 3.06
N GLN A 30 -4.40 28.11 3.53
CA GLN A 30 -4.08 28.47 4.91
C GLN A 30 -5.03 27.81 5.91
N CYS A 31 -6.33 27.73 5.62
CA CYS A 31 -7.28 27.01 6.46
C CYS A 31 -6.94 25.51 6.54
N LEU A 32 -6.56 24.90 5.41
CA LEU A 32 -6.14 23.50 5.38
C LEU A 32 -4.89 23.29 6.25
N LEU A 33 -3.86 24.10 6.05
CA LEU A 33 -2.61 24.04 6.83
C LEU A 33 -2.86 24.26 8.32
N LEU A 34 -3.72 25.20 8.69
CA LEU A 34 -4.07 25.47 10.09
C LEU A 34 -4.72 24.26 10.77
N ILE A 35 -5.63 23.57 10.07
CA ILE A 35 -6.37 22.42 10.61
C ILE A 35 -5.47 21.18 10.69
N PHE A 36 -4.71 20.92 9.63
CA PHE A 36 -3.97 19.68 9.45
C PHE A 36 -2.54 19.73 10.01
N CYS A 37 -1.87 20.87 9.84
CA CYS A 37 -0.46 21.06 10.19
C CYS A 37 -0.26 22.02 11.38
N GLY A 38 -1.28 22.80 11.75
CA GLY A 38 -1.24 23.74 12.87
C GLY A 38 -0.83 25.17 12.49
N PRO A 39 -0.80 26.10 13.46
CA PRO A 39 -0.59 27.53 13.22
C PRO A 39 0.77 27.86 12.59
N SER A 40 1.83 27.16 13.00
CA SER A 40 3.19 27.33 12.46
C SER A 40 3.30 27.00 10.98
N ALA A 41 2.40 26.17 10.44
CA ALA A 41 2.37 25.82 9.04
C ALA A 41 1.55 26.79 8.18
N ALA A 42 0.61 27.53 8.78
CA ALA A 42 -0.26 28.47 8.07
C ALA A 42 0.36 29.88 7.94
N ASP A 43 1.28 30.23 8.84
CA ASP A 43 1.94 31.53 8.91
C ASP A 43 3.46 31.38 8.79
N ASN A 44 4.06 31.95 7.74
CA ASN A 44 5.50 31.91 7.53
C ASN A 44 6.24 32.86 8.49
N ASP A 45 5.55 33.84 9.09
CA ASP A 45 6.16 34.76 10.07
C ASP A 45 6.37 34.09 11.44
N TYR A 46 5.70 32.95 11.67
CA TYR A 46 5.85 32.15 12.89
C TYR A 46 7.18 31.37 12.95
N GLU A 47 7.92 31.24 11.85
CA GLU A 47 9.22 30.56 11.83
C GLU A 47 10.29 31.29 12.67
N ASN A 48 10.15 32.61 12.87
CA ASN A 48 11.07 33.41 13.69
C ASN A 48 10.73 33.40 15.19
N GLY A 49 9.55 32.89 15.56
CA GLY A 49 9.02 32.96 16.93
C GLY A 49 8.83 31.57 17.50
N THR A 50 9.91 30.96 17.98
CA THR A 50 9.94 29.68 18.72
C THR A 50 9.38 28.50 17.94
N GLN A 51 10.25 27.56 17.54
CA GLN A 51 9.85 26.19 17.24
C GLN A 51 9.18 25.62 18.49
N SER A 52 7.87 25.79 18.59
CA SER A 52 7.08 25.20 19.66
C SER A 52 7.18 23.69 19.48
N GLN A 53 7.92 23.06 20.38
CA GLN A 53 7.85 21.65 20.72
C GLN A 53 6.43 21.34 21.24
N GLY A 54 5.47 21.44 20.33
CA GLY A 54 4.05 21.28 20.57
C GLY A 54 3.55 20.03 19.87
N THR A 55 2.47 19.49 20.43
CA THR A 55 1.66 18.37 19.92
C THR A 55 1.80 18.13 18.41
N PRO A 56 2.11 16.89 17.97
CA PRO A 56 2.33 16.60 16.56
C PRO A 56 1.10 17.01 15.73
N PRO A 57 1.30 17.62 14.55
CA PRO A 57 0.22 17.97 13.62
C PRO A 57 -0.73 16.80 13.36
N LEU A 58 -1.98 17.11 13.01
CA LEU A 58 -3.02 16.11 12.76
C LEU A 58 -2.59 15.12 11.66
N VAL A 59 -1.88 15.62 10.64
CA VAL A 59 -1.29 14.82 9.56
C VAL A 59 -0.33 13.76 10.09
N GLN A 60 0.53 14.17 11.03
CA GLN A 60 1.50 13.31 11.68
C GLN A 60 0.81 12.31 12.61
N ARG A 61 -0.13 12.79 13.44
CA ARG A 61 -0.88 11.93 14.38
C ARG A 61 -1.69 10.83 13.69
N HIS A 62 -2.33 11.15 12.57
CA HIS A 62 -3.19 10.22 11.85
C HIS A 62 -2.51 9.56 10.65
N ASN A 63 -1.20 9.77 10.48
CA ASN A 63 -0.41 9.25 9.36
C ASN A 63 -1.10 9.51 8.00
N ILE A 64 -1.65 10.72 7.84
CA ILE A 64 -2.34 11.13 6.62
C ILE A 64 -1.27 11.42 5.57
N LYS A 65 -1.14 10.57 4.57
CA LYS A 65 -0.10 10.71 3.53
C LYS A 65 -0.55 11.49 2.30
N THR A 66 -1.87 11.62 2.11
CA THR A 66 -2.47 12.31 0.97
C THR A 66 -3.71 13.07 1.40
N ILE A 67 -3.90 14.25 0.80
CA ILE A 67 -5.12 15.04 0.94
C ILE A 67 -6.16 14.47 -0.02
N THR A 68 -7.39 14.29 0.48
CA THR A 68 -8.50 13.76 -0.32
C THR A 68 -9.50 14.86 -0.67
N ALA A 69 -10.38 14.58 -1.63
CA ALA A 69 -11.43 15.52 -2.05
C ALA A 69 -12.36 15.90 -0.89
N GLU A 70 -12.67 14.93 -0.03
CA GLU A 70 -13.52 15.09 1.15
C GLU A 70 -12.88 16.04 2.17
N HIS A 71 -11.56 15.96 2.37
CA HIS A 71 -10.83 16.90 3.22
C HIS A 71 -10.93 18.34 2.70
N LEU A 72 -10.76 18.54 1.39
CA LEU A 72 -10.90 19.87 0.77
C LEU A 72 -12.32 20.43 0.91
N VAL A 73 -13.33 19.60 0.67
CA VAL A 73 -14.73 20.01 0.78
C VAL A 73 -15.09 20.33 2.23
N TYR A 74 -14.63 19.53 3.18
CA TYR A 74 -14.82 19.77 4.60
C TYR A 74 -14.22 21.12 5.01
N VAL A 75 -12.97 21.39 4.65
CA VAL A 75 -12.32 22.68 4.94
C VAL A 75 -12.98 23.84 4.22
N ALA A 76 -13.47 23.65 2.99
CA ALA A 76 -14.25 24.68 2.29
C ALA A 76 -15.54 25.04 3.04
N CYS A 77 -16.22 24.05 3.64
CA CYS A 77 -17.41 24.31 4.44
C CYS A 77 -17.07 25.05 5.74
N LEU A 78 -15.96 24.67 6.41
CA LEU A 78 -15.44 25.38 7.58
C LEU A 78 -15.04 26.82 7.26
N ALA A 79 -14.33 27.03 6.15
CA ALA A 79 -13.93 28.35 5.66
C ALA A 79 -15.14 29.25 5.41
N ARG A 80 -16.22 28.71 4.83
CA ARG A 80 -17.48 29.46 4.68
C ARG A 80 -18.08 29.84 6.02
N PHE A 81 -18.09 28.91 6.98
CA PHE A 81 -18.61 29.17 8.32
C PHE A 81 -17.79 30.25 9.04
N LEU A 82 -16.46 30.22 8.92
CA LEU A 82 -15.57 31.25 9.46
C LEU A 82 -15.85 32.64 8.88
N LEU A 83 -16.22 32.70 7.59
CA LEU A 83 -16.60 33.95 6.92
C LEU A 83 -18.08 34.34 7.15
N SER A 84 -18.86 33.48 7.78
CA SER A 84 -20.26 33.75 8.09
C SER A 84 -20.39 34.48 9.43
N SER A 85 -21.44 35.26 9.60
CA SER A 85 -21.78 35.89 10.89
C SER A 85 -22.51 34.92 11.84
N ALA A 86 -22.59 33.62 11.51
CA ALA A 86 -23.33 32.65 12.29
C ALA A 86 -22.56 32.32 13.59
N PRO A 87 -23.19 32.41 14.77
CA PRO A 87 -22.50 32.22 16.05
C PRO A 87 -22.14 30.75 16.33
N ARG A 88 -22.78 29.80 15.64
CA ARG A 88 -22.54 28.36 15.77
C ARG A 88 -22.78 27.67 14.45
N TRP A 89 -22.04 26.57 14.23
CA TRP A 89 -22.23 25.70 13.07
C TRP A 89 -23.67 25.15 13.05
N LYS A 90 -24.29 25.22 11.87
CA LYS A 90 -25.64 24.69 11.61
C LYS A 90 -25.69 24.16 10.18
N ASP A 91 -26.42 23.06 9.99
CA ASP A 91 -26.63 22.46 8.66
C ASP A 91 -27.35 23.39 7.69
N ARG A 92 -28.19 24.27 8.24
CA ARG A 92 -28.89 25.31 7.50
C ARG A 92 -28.64 26.66 8.15
N ASP A 93 -28.10 27.58 7.35
CA ASP A 93 -27.82 28.95 7.72
C ASP A 93 -28.55 29.89 6.75
N GLY A 94 -29.78 30.25 7.11
CA GLY A 94 -30.68 31.00 6.24
C GLY A 94 -31.01 30.25 4.94
N PRO A 95 -30.73 30.84 3.76
CA PRO A 95 -30.93 30.19 2.47
C PRO A 95 -29.83 29.19 2.11
N TRP A 96 -28.74 29.12 2.87
CA TRP A 96 -27.63 28.20 2.62
C TRP A 96 -27.86 26.87 3.32
N VAL A 97 -27.62 25.78 2.59
CA VAL A 97 -27.67 24.41 3.09
C VAL A 97 -26.28 23.79 2.91
N GLY A 98 -25.65 23.40 4.02
CA GLY A 98 -24.27 22.89 4.01
C GLY A 98 -24.12 21.60 3.22
N LYS A 99 -25.10 20.70 3.33
CA LYS A 99 -25.13 19.45 2.57
C LYS A 99 -25.14 19.71 1.07
N GLU A 100 -26.00 20.59 0.57
CA GLU A 100 -26.07 20.90 -0.87
C GLU A 100 -24.78 21.54 -1.37
N PHE A 101 -24.15 22.37 -0.56
CA PHE A 101 -22.87 22.98 -0.88
C PHE A 101 -21.74 21.94 -0.95
N ALA A 102 -21.65 21.05 0.03
CA ALA A 102 -20.66 19.97 0.03
C ALA A 102 -20.89 18.99 -1.14
N ASP A 103 -22.14 18.55 -1.33
CA ASP A 103 -22.52 17.62 -2.41
C ASP A 103 -22.21 18.21 -3.78
N SER A 104 -22.43 19.50 -3.99
CA SER A 104 -22.14 20.14 -5.27
C SER A 104 -20.63 20.27 -5.53
N LEU A 105 -19.80 20.48 -4.49
CA LEU A 105 -18.34 20.51 -4.62
C LEU A 105 -17.78 19.11 -4.89
N LEU A 106 -18.25 18.09 -4.18
CA LEU A 106 -17.89 16.70 -4.42
C LEU A 106 -18.30 16.27 -5.83
N HIS A 107 -19.52 16.59 -6.27
CA HIS A 107 -19.96 16.30 -7.64
C HIS A 107 -19.03 16.93 -8.68
N LEU A 108 -18.52 18.13 -8.44
CA LEU A 108 -17.60 18.78 -9.35
C LEU A 108 -16.24 18.09 -9.41
N LEU A 109 -15.70 17.67 -8.26
CA LEU A 109 -14.43 16.96 -8.16
C LEU A 109 -14.54 15.57 -8.80
N TYR A 110 -15.52 14.74 -8.41
CA TYR A 110 -15.64 13.39 -8.95
C TYR A 110 -16.05 13.33 -10.42
N ARG A 111 -16.79 14.32 -10.93
CA ARG A 111 -17.16 14.36 -12.35
C ARG A 111 -15.96 14.63 -13.27
N ASN A 112 -14.87 15.17 -12.73
CA ASN A 112 -13.63 15.38 -13.48
C ASN A 112 -12.43 14.90 -12.66
N THR A 113 -12.14 13.60 -12.78
CA THR A 113 -11.04 12.94 -12.07
C THR A 113 -9.69 13.54 -12.39
N THR A 114 -9.45 13.99 -13.64
CA THR A 114 -8.21 14.68 -14.01
C THR A 114 -8.03 15.99 -13.23
N PHE A 115 -9.07 16.83 -13.19
CA PHE A 115 -9.06 18.08 -12.43
C PHE A 115 -8.92 17.85 -10.93
N MET A 116 -9.60 16.83 -10.40
CA MET A 116 -9.47 16.43 -9.01
C MET A 116 -8.02 16.05 -8.69
N ASN A 117 -7.43 15.12 -9.44
CA ASN A 117 -6.06 14.66 -9.21
C ASN A 117 -5.04 15.80 -9.34
N GLU A 118 -5.17 16.67 -10.34
CA GLU A 118 -4.33 17.88 -10.48
C GLU A 118 -4.46 18.84 -9.29
N THR A 119 -5.64 18.90 -8.68
CA THR A 119 -5.88 19.75 -7.51
C THR A 119 -5.30 19.10 -6.25
N LEU A 120 -5.53 17.81 -6.04
CA LEU A 120 -5.01 17.06 -4.90
C LEU A 120 -3.47 17.02 -4.92
N ASP A 121 -2.86 16.71 -6.06
CA ASP A 121 -1.40 16.71 -6.23
C ASP A 121 -0.79 18.11 -5.97
N TRP A 122 -1.49 19.18 -6.35
CA TRP A 122 -1.08 20.53 -5.99
C TRP A 122 -1.12 20.77 -4.48
N TYR A 123 -2.16 20.30 -3.79
CA TYR A 123 -2.25 20.42 -2.32
C TYR A 123 -1.22 19.55 -1.60
N ASP A 124 -1.02 18.31 -2.03
CA ASP A 124 -0.04 17.39 -1.44
C ASP A 124 1.37 17.98 -1.54
N LYS A 125 1.73 18.55 -2.69
CA LYS A 125 3.00 19.27 -2.86
C LYS A 125 3.14 20.46 -1.91
N GLN A 126 2.07 21.17 -1.60
CA GLN A 126 2.13 22.35 -0.73
C GLN A 126 2.14 21.99 0.76
N VAL A 127 1.54 20.86 1.13
CA VAL A 127 1.42 20.38 2.51
C VAL A 127 2.64 19.56 2.91
N PHE A 128 3.06 18.60 2.09
CA PHE A 128 4.07 17.59 2.47
C PHE A 128 5.49 17.96 2.06
N LYS A 129 5.70 18.44 0.83
CA LYS A 129 7.05 18.65 0.24
C LYS A 129 7.95 19.62 1.02
N ASN A 130 7.37 20.43 1.89
CA ASN A 130 8.09 21.46 2.63
C ASN A 130 8.18 21.20 4.14
N ARG A 131 7.60 20.10 4.66
CA ARG A 131 7.32 20.02 6.11
C ARG A 131 7.55 18.66 6.78
N PHE A 132 7.57 17.56 6.04
CA PHE A 132 7.72 16.23 6.62
C PHE A 132 8.83 15.49 5.86
N ASP A 133 9.93 15.19 6.55
CA ASP A 133 10.95 14.27 6.04
C ASP A 133 10.39 12.84 6.17
N GLU A 134 10.44 12.08 5.07
CA GLU A 134 9.90 10.71 5.00
C GLU A 134 10.62 9.73 5.96
N ASP A 135 11.81 10.12 6.42
CA ASP A 135 12.78 9.25 7.08
C ASP A 135 12.53 9.07 8.59
N GLU A 136 11.66 9.89 9.20
CA GLU A 136 11.41 9.84 10.66
C GLU A 136 10.24 8.90 11.03
N TYR A 137 9.50 8.37 10.06
CA TYR A 137 8.26 7.63 10.30
C TYR A 137 8.42 6.10 10.25
N GLY A 138 9.04 5.54 11.29
CA GLY A 138 8.82 4.15 11.67
C GLY A 138 7.35 3.96 12.03
N SER A 139 6.56 3.43 11.09
CA SER A 139 5.13 3.20 11.28
C SER A 139 4.94 1.99 12.21
N ASP A 140 5.07 2.19 13.51
CA ASP A 140 4.80 1.18 14.56
C ASP A 140 3.31 0.75 14.64
N CYS A 141 2.52 1.02 13.61
CA CYS A 141 1.12 0.61 13.58
C CYS A 141 1.02 -0.87 13.24
N GLU A 142 0.19 -1.58 14.00
CA GLU A 142 -0.14 -2.99 13.82
C GLU A 142 -0.54 -3.33 12.37
N ALA A 143 -1.25 -2.42 11.71
CA ALA A 143 -1.62 -2.56 10.31
C ALA A 143 -0.40 -2.60 9.36
N ALA A 144 0.69 -1.87 9.65
CA ALA A 144 1.91 -1.94 8.85
C ALA A 144 2.64 -3.28 9.07
N MET A 145 2.66 -3.79 10.30
CA MET A 145 3.23 -5.12 10.58
C MET A 145 2.47 -6.23 9.85
N LEU A 146 1.13 -6.20 9.86
CA LEU A 146 0.31 -7.18 9.15
C LEU A 146 0.57 -7.18 7.63
N LEU A 147 0.73 -6.01 7.00
CA LEU A 147 1.02 -5.93 5.57
C LEU A 147 2.41 -6.50 5.23
N VAL A 148 3.40 -6.27 6.10
CA VAL A 148 4.74 -6.85 5.93
C VAL A 148 4.68 -8.38 6.08
N GLU A 149 3.95 -8.89 7.07
CA GLU A 149 3.72 -10.32 7.24
C GLU A 149 3.02 -10.94 6.01
N GLU A 150 1.98 -10.29 5.46
CA GLU A 150 1.28 -10.75 4.25
C GLU A 150 2.20 -10.78 3.01
N GLU A 151 3.06 -9.77 2.84
CA GLU A 151 4.05 -9.73 1.75
C GLU A 151 5.10 -10.85 1.89
N GLU A 152 5.58 -11.09 3.11
CA GLU A 152 6.53 -12.16 3.42
C GLU A 152 5.92 -13.55 3.19
N GLU A 153 4.68 -13.79 3.61
CA GLU A 153 3.96 -15.04 3.36
C GLU A 153 3.78 -15.30 1.86
N HIS A 154 3.43 -14.28 1.09
CA HIS A 154 3.27 -14.41 -0.37
C HIS A 154 4.61 -14.70 -1.06
N ALA A 155 5.69 -14.07 -0.61
CA ALA A 155 7.03 -14.33 -1.12
C ALA A 155 7.50 -15.76 -0.81
N GLN A 156 7.25 -16.23 0.42
CA GLN A 156 7.57 -17.60 0.83
C GLN A 156 6.79 -18.63 0.02
N GLU A 157 5.50 -18.41 -0.23
CA GLU A 157 4.68 -19.33 -1.01
C GLU A 157 5.13 -19.41 -2.47
N GLU A 158 5.49 -18.28 -3.09
CA GLU A 158 6.06 -18.27 -4.44
C GLU A 158 7.41 -19.00 -4.51
N GLN A 159 8.27 -18.80 -3.50
CA GLN A 159 9.55 -19.52 -3.39
C GLN A 159 9.33 -21.03 -3.26
N ARG A 160 8.37 -21.47 -2.44
CA ARG A 160 8.02 -22.89 -2.26
C ARG A 160 7.50 -23.53 -3.55
N LYS A 161 6.68 -22.82 -4.32
CA LYS A 161 6.20 -23.29 -5.63
C LYS A 161 7.36 -23.45 -6.60
N LEU A 162 8.30 -22.51 -6.63
CA LEU A 162 9.48 -22.57 -7.48
C LEU A 162 10.37 -23.76 -7.12
N ASP A 163 10.64 -23.95 -5.83
CA ASP A 163 11.46 -25.06 -5.34
C ASP A 163 10.82 -26.43 -5.61
N ALA A 164 9.50 -26.53 -5.42
CA ALA A 164 8.73 -27.73 -5.76
C ALA A 164 8.78 -28.04 -7.26
N HIS A 165 8.71 -27.02 -8.12
CA HIS A 165 8.85 -27.17 -9.57
C HIS A 165 10.25 -27.68 -9.94
N ILE A 166 11.30 -27.08 -9.39
CA ILE A 166 12.69 -27.48 -9.62
C ILE A 166 12.93 -28.91 -9.15
N ALA A 167 12.42 -29.29 -7.97
CA ALA A 167 12.54 -30.65 -7.45
C ALA A 167 11.82 -31.68 -8.35
N ARG A 168 10.65 -31.32 -8.89
CA ARG A 168 9.90 -32.18 -9.82
C ARG A 168 10.65 -32.39 -11.13
N GLU A 169 11.24 -31.35 -11.70
CA GLU A 169 12.05 -31.45 -12.92
C GLU A 169 13.31 -32.30 -12.70
N LYS A 170 14.06 -32.08 -11.61
CA LYS A 170 15.20 -32.93 -11.25
C LYS A 170 14.82 -34.40 -11.08
N ARG A 171 13.66 -34.68 -10.49
CA ARG A 171 13.17 -36.06 -10.31
C ARG A 171 12.82 -36.72 -11.64
N LYS A 172 12.24 -35.97 -12.59
CA LYS A 172 11.99 -36.45 -13.95
C LYS A 172 13.30 -36.70 -14.70
N GLU A 173 14.29 -35.82 -14.57
CA GLU A 173 15.62 -36.00 -15.17
C GLU A 173 16.34 -37.21 -14.60
N ALA A 174 16.31 -37.42 -13.27
CA ALA A 174 16.90 -38.60 -12.63
C ALA A 174 16.21 -39.90 -13.05
N ALA A 175 14.88 -39.90 -13.17
CA ALA A 175 14.13 -41.04 -13.68
C ALA A 175 14.47 -41.34 -15.15
N LYS A 176 14.64 -40.29 -15.97
CA LYS A 176 15.06 -40.41 -17.38
C LYS A 176 16.50 -40.93 -17.50
N ALA A 177 17.41 -40.46 -16.66
CA ALA A 177 18.79 -40.96 -16.61
C ALA A 177 18.86 -42.43 -16.19
N ARG A 178 18.03 -42.84 -15.22
CA ARG A 178 17.96 -44.24 -14.78
C ARG A 178 17.37 -45.16 -15.87
N ALA A 179 16.33 -44.71 -16.58
CA ALA A 179 15.76 -45.45 -17.71
C ALA A 179 16.75 -45.60 -18.88
N ALA A 180 17.61 -44.60 -19.12
CA ALA A 180 18.67 -44.71 -20.13
C ALA A 180 19.81 -45.67 -19.73
N GLN A 181 19.92 -45.99 -18.44
CA GLN A 181 20.95 -46.91 -17.92
C GLN A 181 20.49 -48.37 -17.92
N GLU A 182 19.17 -48.62 -17.89
CA GLU A 182 18.59 -49.97 -17.99
C GLU A 182 18.48 -50.49 -19.44
N ASP A 183 18.63 -49.64 -20.45
CA ASP A 183 18.59 -50.01 -21.89
C ASP A 183 19.96 -50.47 -22.45
N ASP A 184 21.06 -50.38 -21.67
CA ASP A 184 22.43 -50.74 -22.10
C ASP A 184 22.92 -52.10 -21.55
N THR A 185 22.03 -52.88 -20.92
CA THR A 185 22.34 -54.24 -20.43
C THR A 185 21.49 -55.28 -21.15
N LEU A 186 21.95 -55.68 -22.35
CA LEU A 186 21.49 -56.90 -23.02
C LEU A 186 22.06 -58.14 -22.32
N PRO A 187 21.30 -59.25 -22.18
CA PRO A 187 21.84 -60.51 -21.70
C PRO A 187 22.66 -61.16 -22.84
N VAL A 188 23.92 -61.50 -22.55
CA VAL A 188 24.76 -62.33 -23.43
C VAL A 188 24.57 -63.78 -23.01
N ASP A 189 24.14 -64.60 -23.98
CA ASP A 189 23.87 -66.03 -23.86
C ASP A 189 25.09 -66.89 -23.49
N ASP A 190 24.76 -68.01 -22.84
CA ASP A 190 25.52 -69.24 -22.55
C ASP A 190 26.76 -69.55 -23.42
N GLU A 191 27.89 -69.87 -22.76
CA GLU A 191 28.81 -70.94 -23.23
C GLU A 191 29.40 -71.75 -22.07
N GLN A 192 29.51 -73.05 -22.34
CA GLN A 192 29.77 -74.18 -21.45
C GLN A 192 31.21 -74.28 -20.93
N GLY A 193 31.36 -74.89 -19.75
CA GLY A 193 32.59 -75.49 -19.23
C GLY A 193 32.52 -75.57 -17.70
N GLY A 194 32.31 -76.71 -17.04
CA GLY A 194 33.04 -77.97 -17.20
C GLY A 194 34.08 -78.08 -16.09
N ALA A 195 33.67 -78.43 -14.86
CA ALA A 195 34.57 -78.96 -13.83
C ALA A 195 33.76 -79.62 -12.71
N LEU A 196 33.96 -80.94 -12.55
CA LEU A 196 33.53 -81.73 -11.39
C LEU A 196 34.31 -81.29 -10.13
N PRO A 197 33.75 -81.53 -8.94
CA PRO A 197 34.57 -82.21 -7.95
C PRO A 197 33.87 -83.39 -7.25
N VAL A 198 34.75 -84.31 -6.88
CA VAL A 198 34.59 -85.62 -6.28
C VAL A 198 34.39 -85.53 -4.76
N ASP A 199 33.46 -86.36 -4.28
CA ASP A 199 33.31 -87.04 -2.98
C ASP A 199 33.68 -86.36 -1.65
N GLY A 200 32.76 -86.46 -0.69
CA GLY A 200 33.02 -86.19 0.72
C GLY A 200 31.79 -86.42 1.61
N GLU A 201 31.77 -87.56 2.28
CA GLU A 201 30.75 -88.11 3.17
C GLU A 201 30.19 -87.21 4.30
N GLN A 202 28.90 -87.46 4.59
CA GLN A 202 28.22 -87.63 5.89
C GLN A 202 28.43 -86.62 7.04
N GLY A 203 27.31 -86.10 7.55
CA GLY A 203 27.24 -85.41 8.84
C GLY A 203 25.83 -84.97 9.20
N ASP A 204 25.11 -85.86 9.85
CA ASP A 204 23.79 -85.74 10.49
C ASP A 204 23.74 -84.63 11.58
N ALA A 205 22.59 -83.96 11.75
CA ALA A 205 21.96 -83.65 13.05
C ALA A 205 20.99 -82.45 13.04
N LEU A 206 19.78 -82.77 13.49
CA LEU A 206 18.68 -81.93 13.99
C LEU A 206 19.06 -80.96 15.12
N SER A 207 18.36 -79.82 15.16
CA SER A 207 17.62 -79.21 16.31
C SER A 207 17.55 -77.68 16.07
N GLN A 208 16.38 -77.09 15.82
CA GLN A 208 15.37 -76.64 16.81
C GLN A 208 15.96 -75.89 18.00
N ASP A 209 15.70 -74.58 18.03
CA ASP A 209 15.24 -73.74 19.16
C ASP A 209 15.01 -72.33 18.54
N GLY A 210 13.91 -71.60 18.70
CA GLY A 210 12.92 -71.59 19.77
C GLY A 210 13.28 -70.48 20.76
N ASP A 211 12.91 -69.22 20.49
CA ASP A 211 12.76 -68.22 21.56
C ASP A 211 11.68 -67.19 21.20
N SER A 212 10.72 -67.05 22.11
CA SER A 212 9.66 -66.03 22.16
C SER A 212 9.98 -65.06 23.27
#